data_AF-A0A4R8A1R5-F1
#
_entry.id   AF-A0A4R8A1R5-F1
#
_cell.length_a   1.000
_cell.length_b   1.000
_cell.length_c   1.000
_cell.angle_alpha   90.00
_cell.angle_beta   90.00
_cell.angle_gamma   90.00
#
_symmetry.space_group_name_H-M   'P 1'
#
loop_
_entity.id
_entity.type
_entity.pdbx_description
1 polymer ?
#
loop_
_entity_poly.entity_id
_entity_poly.type
_entity_poly.pdbx_seq_one_letter_code
_entity_poly.pdbx_strand_id
1 'polypeptide(L)'
;MSGRRSTASFTAGAVLLLSVAVPGVAHAGAAATSAACYVLPGSVTAGGAQTSQLITATSPPTARATTSYSDIYPDGQVRLSGTITNDPDITGTGGAFYGNVVMGSTMYASTYYLTEAGDVDRSKVYLTKVGGGWGDATFFDTTGYWKYPAPPEFITQYSLRSNGTITRWENGSMWANKQTATGFAAVKTMALISQTATYDTFLANTRGGALYTIRIPRTSPMKPIVKKVRDSTWQGFESLVIEKCGQYGTLLLGIDKDSRSGYLYAVGHANGTATVIKGLGKVPATFADPVYFNHVLRLGDAQMLFGE
;
A
#
# COMPACT_ATOMS: atom_id res chain seq x y z
N MET A 1 15.85 50.23 13.30
CA MET A 1 15.71 51.66 12.96
C MET A 1 16.86 52.07 12.07
N SER A 2 16.58 52.30 10.79
CA SER A 2 17.26 53.24 9.88
C SER A 2 16.81 52.83 8.47
N GLY A 3 15.92 53.63 7.90
CA GLY A 3 15.45 53.45 6.54
C GLY A 3 16.35 54.17 5.54
N ARG A 4 16.36 53.68 4.31
CA ARG A 4 16.54 54.54 3.13
C ARG A 4 15.88 53.89 1.92
N ARG A 5 14.81 54.54 1.46
CA ARG A 5 14.24 54.38 0.13
C ARG A 5 15.17 55.07 -0.88
N SER A 6 15.37 54.46 -2.03
CA SER A 6 15.62 55.21 -3.28
C SER A 6 15.03 54.44 -4.45
N THR A 7 14.01 55.05 -5.02
CA THR A 7 13.40 54.77 -6.31
C THR A 7 14.32 55.27 -7.42
N ALA A 8 14.54 54.44 -8.45
CA ALA A 8 14.99 54.91 -9.75
C ALA A 8 14.20 54.16 -10.83
N SER A 9 13.32 54.90 -11.50
CA SER A 9 12.61 54.49 -12.70
C SER A 9 13.59 54.42 -13.87
N PHE A 10 13.52 53.37 -14.68
CA PHE A 10 14.10 53.38 -16.02
C PHE A 10 13.08 52.93 -17.06
N THR A 11 13.09 53.72 -18.12
CA THR A 11 12.22 53.84 -19.29
C THR A 11 12.21 52.62 -20.21
N ALA A 12 11.04 52.33 -20.76
CA ALA A 12 10.81 51.35 -21.81
C ALA A 12 11.43 51.82 -23.15
N GLY A 13 12.23 50.95 -23.76
CA GLY A 13 12.67 51.06 -25.16
C GLY A 13 12.31 49.78 -25.89
N ALA A 14 11.32 49.85 -26.78
CA ALA A 14 10.93 48.75 -27.66
C ALA A 14 11.89 48.66 -28.85
N VAL A 15 12.62 47.55 -28.96
CA VAL A 15 13.43 47.21 -30.13
C VAL A 15 12.69 46.14 -30.92
N LEU A 16 12.17 46.51 -32.09
CA LEU A 16 11.71 45.55 -33.11
C LEU A 16 12.94 44.89 -33.74
N LEU A 17 13.17 43.61 -33.44
CA LEU A 17 14.09 42.76 -34.18
C LEU A 17 13.29 41.87 -35.14
N LEU A 18 13.44 42.15 -36.43
CA LEU A 18 13.07 41.25 -37.53
C LEU A 18 13.95 40.00 -37.43
N SER A 19 13.35 38.88 -37.02
CA SER A 19 13.99 37.56 -37.07
C SER A 19 13.43 36.75 -38.23
N VAL A 20 14.35 36.32 -39.10
CA VAL A 20 14.10 35.46 -40.26
C VAL A 20 13.64 34.09 -39.78
N ALA A 21 12.47 33.64 -40.26
CA ALA A 21 11.95 32.32 -39.97
C ALA A 21 12.78 31.26 -40.71
N VAL A 22 13.70 30.61 -39.99
CA VAL A 22 14.24 29.30 -40.40
C VAL A 22 13.20 28.26 -39.99
N PRO A 23 12.74 27.35 -40.87
CA PRO A 23 11.83 26.29 -40.48
C PRO A 23 12.56 25.37 -39.49
N GLY A 24 12.29 25.59 -38.21
CA GLY A 24 12.71 24.68 -37.15
C GLY A 24 11.99 23.36 -37.36
N VAL A 25 12.77 22.29 -37.58
CA VAL A 25 12.31 20.92 -37.40
C VAL A 25 11.69 20.83 -36.01
N ALA A 26 10.35 20.73 -35.97
CA ALA A 26 9.63 20.40 -34.76
C ALA A 26 10.16 19.05 -34.28
N HIS A 27 11.06 19.07 -33.31
CA HIS A 27 11.32 17.89 -32.50
C HIS A 27 10.00 17.62 -31.79
N ALA A 28 9.26 16.64 -32.31
CA ALA A 28 8.28 15.94 -31.51
C ALA A 28 9.02 15.48 -30.26
N GLY A 29 8.88 16.24 -29.17
CA GLY A 29 9.40 15.83 -27.88
C GLY A 29 8.88 14.43 -27.65
N ALA A 30 9.78 13.47 -27.50
CA ALA A 30 9.41 12.12 -27.15
C ALA A 30 8.45 12.24 -25.96
N ALA A 31 7.18 11.88 -26.18
CA ALA A 31 6.24 11.81 -25.08
C ALA A 31 6.90 10.91 -24.04
N ALA A 32 7.13 11.45 -22.85
CA ALA A 32 7.65 10.66 -21.75
C ALA A 32 6.76 9.42 -21.64
N THR A 33 7.32 8.25 -21.94
CA THR A 33 6.60 6.99 -21.82
C THR A 33 6.19 6.90 -20.37
N SER A 34 4.88 6.98 -20.08
CA SER A 34 4.40 6.83 -18.71
C SER A 34 4.93 5.50 -18.19
N ALA A 35 5.69 5.53 -17.09
CA ALA A 35 6.20 4.30 -16.48
C ALA A 35 5.03 3.34 -16.27
N ALA A 36 5.20 2.08 -16.66
CA ALA A 36 4.16 1.08 -16.51
C ALA A 36 3.83 0.91 -15.01
N CYS A 37 2.54 0.90 -14.66
CA CYS A 37 2.13 0.65 -13.30
C CYS A 37 2.63 -0.71 -12.82
N TYR A 38 2.94 -0.79 -11.53
CA TYR A 38 3.33 -2.04 -10.90
C TYR A 38 2.69 -2.17 -9.51
N VAL A 39 2.63 -3.40 -9.02
CA VAL A 39 2.40 -3.71 -7.61
C VAL A 39 3.66 -4.39 -7.08
N LEU A 40 3.96 -4.17 -5.80
CA LEU A 40 5.07 -4.80 -5.11
C LEU A 40 4.52 -5.64 -3.94
N PRO A 41 3.90 -6.81 -4.18
CA PRO A 41 3.59 -7.72 -3.10
C PRO A 41 4.87 -8.13 -2.38
N GLY A 42 4.90 -7.87 -1.07
CA GLY A 42 5.82 -8.52 -0.17
C GLY A 42 5.21 -9.80 0.39
N SER A 43 6.07 -10.71 0.85
CA SER A 43 5.63 -11.92 1.54
C SER A 43 6.60 -12.34 2.63
N VAL A 44 6.07 -13.10 3.59
CA VAL A 44 6.86 -13.87 4.54
C VAL A 44 6.75 -15.34 4.15
N THR A 45 7.89 -15.94 3.84
CA THR A 45 7.98 -17.37 3.49
C THR A 45 7.73 -18.26 4.71
N ALA A 46 7.53 -19.56 4.49
CA ALA A 46 7.40 -20.52 5.59
C ALA A 46 8.66 -20.59 6.49
N GLY A 47 9.85 -20.36 5.90
CA GLY A 47 11.13 -20.28 6.63
C GLY A 47 11.45 -18.88 7.16
N GLY A 48 10.43 -18.02 7.34
CA GLY A 48 10.61 -16.71 7.98
C GLY A 48 11.40 -15.67 7.18
N ALA A 49 11.78 -15.97 5.93
CA ALA A 49 12.38 -14.98 5.04
C ALA A 49 11.34 -13.94 4.60
N GLN A 50 11.76 -12.68 4.52
CA GLN A 50 10.99 -11.62 3.85
C GLN A 50 11.42 -11.57 2.38
N THR A 51 10.46 -11.52 1.47
CA THR A 51 10.72 -11.35 0.03
C THR A 51 9.71 -10.40 -0.60
N SER A 52 9.92 -10.04 -1.86
CA SER A 52 8.93 -9.32 -2.66
C SER A 52 9.05 -9.69 -4.13
N GLN A 53 8.01 -9.36 -4.88
CA GLN A 53 7.99 -9.52 -6.33
C GLN A 53 7.49 -8.24 -6.97
N LEU A 54 8.22 -7.71 -7.95
CA LEU A 54 7.77 -6.61 -8.77
C LEU A 54 6.88 -7.18 -9.89
N ILE A 55 5.61 -6.79 -9.90
CA ILE A 55 4.66 -7.22 -10.92
C ILE A 55 4.24 -6.00 -11.73
N THR A 56 4.55 -6.00 -13.02
CA THR A 56 4.28 -4.87 -13.91
C THR A 56 3.06 -5.15 -14.78
N ALA A 57 2.20 -4.14 -14.93
CA ALA A 57 0.96 -4.18 -15.72
C ALA A 57 1.24 -4.07 -17.23
N THR A 58 1.99 -5.01 -17.79
CA THR A 58 2.15 -5.21 -19.24
C THR A 58 1.03 -6.11 -19.79
N SER A 59 1.02 -6.32 -21.12
CA SER A 59 0.12 -7.28 -21.76
C SER A 59 0.93 -8.32 -22.53
N PRO A 60 1.13 -9.54 -21.98
CA PRO A 60 0.69 -10.01 -20.65
C PRO A 60 1.50 -9.39 -19.49
N PRO A 61 1.02 -9.47 -18.23
CA PRO A 61 1.77 -9.01 -17.05
C PRO A 61 3.11 -9.71 -16.91
N THR A 62 4.12 -9.00 -16.42
CA THR A 62 5.44 -9.56 -16.11
C THR A 62 5.68 -9.58 -14.60
N ALA A 63 6.46 -10.55 -14.13
CA ALA A 63 6.88 -10.65 -12.74
C ALA A 63 8.40 -10.78 -12.65
N ARG A 64 8.99 -10.11 -11.67
CA ARG A 64 10.41 -10.21 -11.34
C ARG A 64 10.56 -10.33 -9.83
N ALA A 65 11.23 -11.38 -9.37
CA ALA A 65 11.60 -11.48 -7.96
C ALA A 65 12.56 -10.35 -7.57
N THR A 66 12.37 -9.81 -6.37
CA THR A 66 13.34 -8.87 -5.76
C THR A 66 14.24 -9.63 -4.80
N THR A 67 15.17 -8.90 -4.17
CA THR A 67 15.99 -9.44 -3.08
C THR A 67 15.11 -10.05 -1.99
N SER A 68 15.51 -11.24 -1.55
CA SER A 68 14.93 -11.92 -0.39
C SER A 68 15.92 -11.87 0.76
N TYR A 69 15.42 -11.59 1.94
CA TYR A 69 16.19 -11.53 3.18
C TYR A 69 15.77 -12.71 4.05
N SER A 70 16.68 -13.67 4.25
CA SER A 70 16.43 -14.87 5.06
C SER A 70 16.38 -14.54 6.55
N ASP A 71 15.81 -15.42 7.36
CA ASP A 71 15.92 -15.41 8.83
C ASP A 71 15.52 -14.06 9.48
N ILE A 72 14.48 -13.41 8.94
CA ILE A 72 13.91 -12.18 9.51
C ILE A 72 12.96 -12.54 10.66
N TYR A 73 12.21 -13.63 10.48
CA TYR A 73 11.26 -14.15 11.46
C TYR A 73 11.59 -15.61 11.78
N PRO A 74 11.19 -16.12 12.96
CA PRO A 74 11.25 -17.56 13.21
C PRO A 74 10.28 -18.31 12.29
N ASP A 75 10.70 -19.50 11.85
CA ASP A 75 9.96 -20.35 10.92
C ASP A 75 8.50 -20.57 11.34
N GLY A 76 7.60 -20.38 10.38
CA GLY A 76 6.16 -20.63 10.54
C GLY A 76 5.43 -19.75 11.55
N GLN A 77 6.09 -18.77 12.18
CA GLN A 77 5.46 -17.99 13.26
C GLN A 77 4.59 -16.84 12.75
N VAL A 78 4.97 -16.19 11.64
CA VAL A 78 4.21 -15.06 11.09
C VAL A 78 2.97 -15.58 10.37
N ARG A 79 1.80 -15.09 10.78
CA ARG A 79 0.52 -15.47 10.17
C ARG A 79 -0.27 -14.32 9.56
N LEU A 80 0.02 -13.09 9.97
CA LEU A 80 -0.48 -11.87 9.34
C LEU A 80 0.65 -10.85 9.32
N SER A 81 0.67 -10.04 8.27
CA SER A 81 1.55 -8.87 8.17
C SER A 81 0.70 -7.71 7.71
N GLY A 82 0.93 -6.55 8.32
CA GLY A 82 0.50 -5.30 7.71
C GLY A 82 1.47 -4.90 6.60
N THR A 83 1.25 -3.71 6.06
CA THR A 83 2.18 -3.05 5.15
C THR A 83 3.58 -2.97 5.78
N ILE A 84 4.60 -3.39 5.02
CA ILE A 84 6.00 -3.22 5.38
C ILE A 84 6.60 -2.12 4.51
N THR A 85 7.31 -1.21 5.16
CA THR A 85 7.98 -0.08 4.52
C THR A 85 9.46 -0.37 4.39
N ASN A 86 10.05 0.03 3.27
CA ASN A 86 11.50 0.15 3.10
C ASN A 86 11.89 1.64 3.03
N ASP A 87 12.80 2.05 3.89
CA ASP A 87 13.47 3.35 3.83
C ASP A 87 14.95 3.17 3.48
N PRO A 88 15.36 3.46 2.22
CA PRO A 88 16.74 3.29 1.80
C PRO A 88 17.67 4.43 2.27
N ASP A 89 17.14 5.53 2.79
CA ASP A 89 17.90 6.76 3.03
C ASP A 89 18.35 6.90 4.50
N ILE A 90 18.31 5.80 5.27
CA ILE A 90 18.80 5.78 6.65
C ILE A 90 20.34 5.80 6.65
N THR A 91 20.90 6.94 7.02
CA THR A 91 22.36 7.18 7.08
C THR A 91 23.12 6.10 7.85
N GLY A 92 24.22 5.61 7.27
CA GLY A 92 25.08 4.58 7.87
C GLY A 92 24.53 3.15 7.77
N THR A 93 23.56 2.93 6.89
CA THR A 93 22.94 1.63 6.60
C THR A 93 22.67 1.53 5.10
N GLY A 94 22.39 0.32 4.59
CA GLY A 94 21.86 0.12 3.23
C GLY A 94 20.34 0.29 3.13
N GLY A 95 19.70 0.73 4.21
CA GLY A 95 18.26 0.90 4.35
C GLY A 95 17.68 0.22 5.59
N ALA A 96 16.44 0.54 5.90
CA ALA A 96 15.68 -0.03 6.99
C ALA A 96 14.32 -0.53 6.51
N PHE A 97 13.91 -1.69 7.00
CA PHE A 97 12.58 -2.23 6.80
C PHE A 97 11.83 -2.18 8.10
N TYR A 98 10.58 -1.72 8.08
CA TYR A 98 9.76 -1.66 9.28
C TYR A 98 8.27 -1.78 9.00
N GLY A 99 7.56 -2.33 9.98
CA GLY A 99 6.12 -2.48 9.97
C GLY A 99 5.65 -3.35 11.14
N ASN A 100 4.50 -3.98 11.00
CA ASN A 100 3.95 -4.83 12.04
C ASN A 100 3.59 -6.22 11.50
N VAL A 101 3.86 -7.22 12.31
CA VAL A 101 3.50 -8.62 12.05
C VAL A 101 2.78 -9.22 13.24
N VAL A 102 1.93 -10.20 12.97
CA VAL A 102 1.27 -10.99 14.02
C VAL A 102 1.86 -12.38 14.04
N MET A 103 2.39 -12.76 15.21
CA MET A 103 2.90 -14.10 15.51
C MET A 103 2.09 -14.70 16.66
N GLY A 104 1.44 -15.83 16.40
CA GLY A 104 0.45 -16.40 17.32
C GLY A 104 -0.66 -15.38 17.68
N SER A 105 -0.86 -15.12 18.96
CA SER A 105 -1.86 -14.15 19.45
C SER A 105 -1.32 -12.74 19.71
N THR A 106 -0.07 -12.47 19.32
CA THR A 106 0.66 -11.24 19.65
C THR A 106 1.11 -10.49 18.41
N MET A 107 0.94 -9.17 18.41
CA MET A 107 1.49 -8.29 17.40
C MET A 107 2.87 -7.79 17.83
N TYR A 108 3.79 -7.74 16.87
CA TYR A 108 5.14 -7.25 17.02
C TYR A 108 5.38 -6.10 16.04
N ALA A 109 6.12 -5.09 16.49
CA ALA A 109 6.80 -4.15 15.60
C ALA A 109 8.05 -4.85 15.10
N SER A 110 8.12 -5.02 13.78
CA SER A 110 9.26 -5.61 13.09
C SER A 110 10.10 -4.50 12.51
N THR A 111 11.39 -4.52 12.79
CA THR A 111 12.36 -3.61 12.18
C THR A 111 13.65 -4.36 11.91
N TYR A 112 14.21 -4.24 10.72
CA TYR A 112 15.58 -4.67 10.46
C TYR A 112 16.30 -3.70 9.54
N TYR A 113 17.62 -3.72 9.62
CA TYR A 113 18.48 -2.85 8.84
C TYR A 113 19.34 -3.67 7.87
N LEU A 114 19.69 -3.04 6.77
CA LEU A 114 20.72 -3.54 5.87
C LEU A 114 22.07 -2.88 6.23
N THR A 115 23.15 -3.63 6.07
CA THR A 115 24.50 -3.09 5.96
C THR A 115 24.63 -2.26 4.68
N GLU A 116 25.65 -1.41 4.57
CA GLU A 116 25.89 -0.63 3.34
C GLU A 116 26.15 -1.53 2.11
N ALA A 117 26.52 -2.79 2.31
CA ALA A 117 26.66 -3.79 1.25
C ALA A 117 25.31 -4.37 0.76
N GLY A 118 24.20 -4.06 1.45
CA GLY A 118 22.86 -4.56 1.14
C GLY A 118 22.48 -5.87 1.84
N ASP A 119 23.38 -6.45 2.65
CA ASP A 119 23.08 -7.63 3.47
C ASP A 119 22.32 -7.25 4.75
N VAL A 120 21.53 -8.16 5.31
CA VAL A 120 20.87 -7.93 6.62
C VAL A 120 21.91 -7.75 7.72
N ASP A 121 21.86 -6.63 8.45
CA ASP A 121 22.61 -6.45 9.69
C ASP A 121 21.94 -7.27 10.79
N ARG A 122 22.46 -8.49 11.01
CA ARG A 122 21.91 -9.46 11.97
C ARG A 122 21.92 -8.97 13.42
N SER A 123 22.76 -7.99 13.75
CA SER A 123 22.76 -7.36 15.07
C SER A 123 21.60 -6.37 15.27
N LYS A 124 20.90 -6.01 14.18
CA LYS A 124 19.83 -5.03 14.16
C LYS A 124 18.52 -5.58 13.58
N VAL A 125 18.19 -6.82 13.89
CA VAL A 125 16.87 -7.41 13.65
C VAL A 125 16.06 -7.36 14.93
N TYR A 126 14.99 -6.57 14.94
CA TYR A 126 14.18 -6.29 16.12
C TYR A 126 12.73 -6.75 15.92
N LEU A 127 12.24 -7.48 16.92
CA LEU A 127 10.84 -7.88 17.07
C LEU A 127 10.34 -7.41 18.43
N THR A 128 9.85 -6.18 18.49
CA THR A 128 9.38 -5.57 19.73
C THR A 128 7.92 -5.88 19.94
N LYS A 129 7.58 -6.53 21.06
CA LYS A 129 6.19 -6.84 21.40
C LYS A 129 5.37 -5.56 21.54
N VAL A 130 4.27 -5.47 20.80
CA VAL A 130 3.33 -4.35 20.91
C VAL A 130 2.15 -4.69 21.80
N GLY A 131 1.55 -5.88 21.63
CA GLY A 131 0.40 -6.29 22.43
C GLY A 131 -0.21 -7.63 22.03
N GLY A 132 -0.95 -8.25 22.96
CA GLY A 132 -1.71 -9.48 22.72
C GLY A 132 -3.14 -9.23 22.23
N GLY A 133 -3.93 -10.30 22.09
CA GLY A 133 -5.35 -10.21 21.73
C GLY A 133 -5.64 -10.24 20.23
N TRP A 134 -4.66 -10.68 19.44
CA TRP A 134 -4.74 -10.77 17.99
C TRP A 134 -5.15 -12.15 17.48
N GLY A 135 -5.23 -13.17 18.34
CA GLY A 135 -5.33 -14.59 17.95
C GLY A 135 -6.47 -14.94 16.99
N ASP A 136 -7.58 -14.21 17.04
CA ASP A 136 -8.76 -14.36 16.18
C ASP A 136 -8.77 -13.42 14.96
N ALA A 137 -7.75 -12.57 14.79
CA ALA A 137 -7.61 -11.72 13.62
C ALA A 137 -7.36 -12.58 12.37
N THR A 138 -8.04 -12.23 11.28
CA THR A 138 -7.96 -12.86 9.94
C THR A 138 -7.40 -11.91 8.89
N PHE A 139 -7.40 -10.61 9.18
CA PHE A 139 -6.75 -9.56 8.42
C PHE A 139 -6.18 -8.54 9.40
N PHE A 140 -5.04 -7.95 9.04
CA PHE A 140 -4.37 -6.89 9.78
C PHE A 140 -3.66 -5.96 8.79
N ASP A 141 -3.75 -4.66 9.02
CA ASP A 141 -2.93 -3.68 8.30
C ASP A 141 -2.68 -2.42 9.13
N THR A 142 -1.55 -1.77 8.86
CA THR A 142 -1.19 -0.46 9.39
C THR A 142 -1.20 0.53 8.24
N THR A 143 -1.98 1.59 8.39
CA THR A 143 -2.18 2.61 7.36
C THR A 143 -1.76 3.97 7.89
N GLY A 144 -1.34 4.87 7.01
CA GLY A 144 -0.98 6.24 7.38
C GLY A 144 -1.62 7.25 6.44
N TYR A 145 -2.23 8.31 6.98
CA TYR A 145 -2.70 9.45 6.20
C TYR A 145 -1.75 10.64 6.36
N TRP A 146 -1.34 11.21 5.24
CA TRP A 146 -0.31 12.24 5.15
C TRP A 146 -0.80 13.41 4.29
N LYS A 147 -0.45 14.62 4.67
CA LYS A 147 -0.49 15.80 3.80
C LYS A 147 0.92 16.09 3.31
N TYR A 148 1.46 15.23 2.45
CA TYR A 148 2.84 15.35 1.98
C TYR A 148 3.15 16.79 1.50
N PRO A 149 4.29 17.39 1.88
CA PRO A 149 5.45 16.80 2.58
C PRO A 149 5.37 16.79 4.12
N ALA A 150 4.21 17.05 4.73
CA ALA A 150 4.08 17.00 6.19
C ALA A 150 4.19 15.55 6.73
N PRO A 151 4.62 15.39 8.01
CA PRO A 151 4.54 14.12 8.73
C PRO A 151 3.13 13.50 8.72
N PRO A 152 2.98 12.20 9.08
CA PRO A 152 1.67 11.57 9.07
C PRO A 152 0.76 12.30 10.04
N GLU A 153 -0.41 12.68 9.56
CA GLU A 153 -1.44 13.25 10.41
C GLU A 153 -2.08 12.15 11.26
N PHE A 154 -2.24 10.96 10.67
CA PHE A 154 -2.78 9.79 11.35
C PHE A 154 -2.03 8.52 10.97
N ILE A 155 -1.75 7.66 11.96
CA ILE A 155 -1.42 6.25 11.74
C ILE A 155 -2.58 5.45 12.33
N THR A 156 -3.05 4.45 11.60
CA THR A 156 -4.26 3.70 11.95
C THR A 156 -4.03 2.23 11.73
N GLN A 157 -4.31 1.44 12.76
CA GLN A 157 -4.29 -0.01 12.68
C GLN A 157 -5.70 -0.56 12.48
N TYR A 158 -5.81 -1.54 11.59
CA TYR A 158 -7.05 -2.23 11.29
C TYR A 158 -6.90 -3.71 11.58
N SER A 159 -7.96 -4.31 12.10
CA SER A 159 -8.11 -5.77 12.12
C SER A 159 -9.50 -6.19 11.72
N LEU A 160 -9.60 -7.33 11.04
CA LEU A 160 -10.85 -8.08 10.91
C LEU A 160 -10.73 -9.33 11.78
N ARG A 161 -11.62 -9.47 12.76
CA ARG A 161 -11.73 -10.69 13.57
C ARG A 161 -12.55 -11.75 12.86
N SER A 162 -12.29 -13.02 13.19
CA SER A 162 -13.01 -14.18 12.64
C SER A 162 -14.53 -14.12 12.85
N ASN A 163 -14.99 -13.43 13.89
CA ASN A 163 -16.41 -13.19 14.15
C ASN A 163 -17.04 -12.06 13.29
N GLY A 164 -16.28 -11.46 12.38
CA GLY A 164 -16.76 -10.37 11.54
C GLY A 164 -16.76 -8.99 12.19
N THR A 165 -15.96 -8.80 13.26
CA THR A 165 -15.75 -7.49 13.87
C THR A 165 -14.55 -6.82 13.24
N ILE A 166 -14.76 -5.67 12.59
CA ILE A 166 -13.68 -4.76 12.21
C ILE A 166 -13.34 -3.90 13.42
N THR A 167 -12.05 -3.80 13.74
CA THR A 167 -11.53 -2.90 14.78
C THR A 167 -10.55 -1.92 14.16
N ARG A 168 -10.68 -0.65 14.54
CA ARG A 168 -9.75 0.43 14.22
C ARG A 168 -9.10 0.95 15.50
N TRP A 169 -7.79 1.20 15.47
CA TRP A 169 -7.07 1.96 16.49
C TRP A 169 -6.34 3.12 15.83
N GLU A 170 -6.26 4.25 16.51
CA GLU A 170 -5.55 5.43 16.03
C GLU A 170 -4.27 5.64 16.84
N ASN A 171 -3.29 6.29 16.21
CA ASN A 171 -2.05 6.63 16.88
C ASN A 171 -2.32 7.48 18.12
N GLY A 172 -1.72 7.05 19.23
CA GLY A 172 -1.84 7.58 20.58
C GLY A 172 -1.07 6.65 21.52
N SER A 173 -1.03 6.94 22.82
CA SER A 173 -0.37 6.07 23.80
C SER A 173 -0.91 4.63 23.70
N MET A 174 -0.08 3.69 23.24
CA MET A 174 -0.39 2.25 23.13
C MET A 174 -1.57 1.89 22.20
N TRP A 175 -1.71 2.51 21.03
CA TRP A 175 -2.83 2.25 20.10
C TRP A 175 -4.19 2.50 20.78
N ALA A 176 -4.36 3.72 21.26
CA ALA A 176 -5.58 4.17 21.93
C ALA A 176 -6.76 4.32 20.93
N ASN A 177 -7.91 4.79 21.44
CA ASN A 177 -9.09 5.13 20.63
C ASN A 177 -9.64 3.96 19.80
N LYS A 178 -9.71 2.77 20.43
CA LYS A 178 -10.33 1.59 19.83
C LYS A 178 -11.78 1.87 19.42
N GLN A 179 -12.09 1.62 18.14
CA GLN A 179 -13.45 1.65 17.60
C GLN A 179 -13.76 0.31 16.91
N THR A 180 -15.01 -0.14 16.98
CA THR A 180 -15.42 -1.45 16.44
C THR A 180 -16.73 -1.37 15.68
N ALA A 181 -16.86 -2.20 14.64
CA ALA A 181 -18.10 -2.41 13.91
C ALA A 181 -18.25 -3.90 13.58
N THR A 182 -19.45 -4.44 13.76
CA THR A 182 -19.78 -5.85 13.50
C THR A 182 -20.49 -6.00 12.15
N GLY A 183 -20.75 -7.25 11.72
CA GLY A 183 -21.50 -7.55 10.49
C GLY A 183 -20.63 -7.92 9.28
N PHE A 184 -19.33 -8.10 9.47
CA PHE A 184 -18.37 -8.41 8.40
C PHE A 184 -17.95 -9.89 8.36
N ALA A 185 -18.74 -10.80 8.94
CA ALA A 185 -18.38 -12.21 9.06
C ALA A 185 -18.21 -12.91 7.71
N ALA A 186 -18.83 -12.39 6.65
CA ALA A 186 -18.68 -12.91 5.30
C ALA A 186 -17.35 -12.52 4.63
N VAL A 187 -16.67 -11.48 5.11
CA VAL A 187 -15.43 -10.95 4.52
C VAL A 187 -14.30 -11.97 4.67
N LYS A 188 -13.65 -12.31 3.55
CA LYS A 188 -12.55 -13.28 3.49
C LYS A 188 -11.20 -12.58 3.65
N THR A 189 -10.94 -11.55 2.85
CA THR A 189 -9.76 -10.68 2.96
C THR A 189 -10.10 -9.28 2.47
N MET A 190 -9.20 -8.32 2.69
CA MET A 190 -9.38 -6.92 2.35
C MET A 190 -8.05 -6.31 1.88
N ALA A 191 -8.12 -5.20 1.15
CA ALA A 191 -6.97 -4.35 0.81
C ALA A 191 -7.38 -2.88 0.83
N LEU A 192 -6.52 -2.02 1.32
CA LEU A 192 -6.77 -0.57 1.37
C LEU A 192 -6.80 -0.01 -0.06
N ILE A 193 -7.79 0.82 -0.37
CA ILE A 193 -7.93 1.48 -1.69
C ILE A 193 -8.09 2.99 -1.60
N SER A 194 -8.43 3.55 -0.45
CA SER A 194 -8.53 5.00 -0.28
C SER A 194 -8.11 5.39 1.12
N GLN A 195 -7.37 6.49 1.22
CA GLN A 195 -6.90 7.04 2.48
C GLN A 195 -7.16 8.54 2.52
N THR A 196 -7.98 8.99 3.47
CA THR A 196 -8.36 10.40 3.60
C THR A 196 -8.32 10.88 5.04
N ALA A 197 -8.39 12.20 5.21
CA ALA A 197 -8.46 12.84 6.52
C ALA A 197 -9.72 12.45 7.32
N THR A 198 -10.77 11.90 6.69
CA THR A 198 -12.05 11.62 7.36
C THR A 198 -12.47 10.16 7.30
N TYR A 199 -11.87 9.35 6.42
CA TYR A 199 -12.14 7.92 6.29
C TYR A 199 -11.00 7.21 5.55
N ASP A 200 -10.94 5.89 5.75
CA ASP A 200 -10.20 4.98 4.90
C ASP A 200 -11.20 4.01 4.24
N THR A 201 -10.93 3.57 3.01
CA THR A 201 -11.78 2.60 2.31
C THR A 201 -10.98 1.35 1.97
N PHE A 202 -11.56 0.19 2.30
CA PHE A 202 -11.05 -1.12 1.90
C PHE A 202 -11.86 -1.69 0.74
N LEU A 203 -11.20 -2.38 -0.18
CA LEU A 203 -11.82 -3.33 -1.10
C LEU A 203 -11.79 -4.71 -0.43
N ALA A 204 -12.95 -5.37 -0.36
CA ALA A 204 -13.13 -6.59 0.42
C ALA A 204 -13.86 -7.65 -0.40
N ASN A 205 -13.29 -8.85 -0.49
CA ASN A 205 -13.99 -10.00 -1.05
C ASN A 205 -14.71 -10.79 0.05
N THR A 206 -15.76 -11.51 -0.32
CA THR A 206 -16.48 -12.40 0.59
C THR A 206 -16.24 -13.86 0.26
N ARG A 207 -16.45 -14.74 1.24
CA ARG A 207 -16.45 -16.20 1.02
C ARG A 207 -17.50 -16.65 -0.01
N GLY A 208 -18.56 -15.86 -0.19
CA GLY A 208 -19.60 -16.09 -1.21
C GLY A 208 -19.27 -15.52 -2.59
N GLY A 209 -18.13 -14.85 -2.77
CA GLY A 209 -17.62 -14.42 -4.08
C GLY A 209 -17.89 -12.98 -4.48
N ALA A 210 -18.64 -12.24 -3.69
CA ALA A 210 -18.90 -10.82 -3.95
C ALA A 210 -17.69 -9.94 -3.58
N LEU A 211 -17.61 -8.77 -4.20
CA LEU A 211 -16.62 -7.73 -3.92
C LEU A 211 -17.33 -6.46 -3.46
N TYR A 212 -16.83 -5.84 -2.40
CA TYR A 212 -17.40 -4.64 -1.79
C TYR A 212 -16.33 -3.58 -1.52
N THR A 213 -16.73 -2.31 -1.49
CA THR A 213 -15.99 -1.31 -0.73
C THR A 213 -16.54 -1.24 0.70
N ILE A 214 -15.65 -1.03 1.66
CA ILE A 214 -15.97 -0.80 3.07
C ILE A 214 -15.27 0.50 3.47
N ARG A 215 -16.02 1.60 3.48
CA ARG A 215 -15.55 2.92 3.92
C ARG A 215 -15.69 3.01 5.44
N ILE A 216 -14.58 3.15 6.14
CA ILE A 216 -14.51 3.24 7.59
C ILE A 216 -14.26 4.70 7.98
N PRO A 217 -15.27 5.41 8.53
CA PRO A 217 -15.11 6.81 8.92
C PRO A 217 -14.26 6.93 10.18
N ARG A 218 -13.47 8.01 10.30
CA ARG A 218 -12.68 8.33 11.50
C ARG A 218 -13.54 8.80 12.69
N THR A 219 -14.82 9.06 12.50
CA THR A 219 -15.74 9.47 13.58
C THR A 219 -15.99 8.38 14.61
N SER A 220 -16.36 8.80 15.83
CA SER A 220 -16.95 7.96 16.86
C SER A 220 -18.43 8.32 17.04
N PRO A 221 -19.38 7.36 17.00
CA PRO A 221 -19.16 5.93 16.77
C PRO A 221 -18.73 5.62 15.33
N MET A 222 -17.96 4.54 15.17
CA MET A 222 -17.55 4.04 13.84
C MET A 222 -18.73 3.38 13.13
N LYS A 223 -19.24 4.03 12.07
CA LYS A 223 -20.34 3.54 11.23
C LYS A 223 -19.85 3.32 9.79
N PRO A 224 -19.34 2.12 9.44
CA PRO A 224 -18.86 1.86 8.10
C PRO A 224 -19.97 1.96 7.04
N ILE A 225 -19.60 2.38 5.84
CA ILE A 225 -20.47 2.42 4.66
C ILE A 225 -20.00 1.34 3.69
N VAL A 226 -20.91 0.45 3.30
CA VAL A 226 -20.59 -0.70 2.44
C VAL A 226 -21.28 -0.54 1.10
N LYS A 227 -20.54 -0.67 -0.01
CA LYS A 227 -21.11 -0.66 -1.37
C LYS A 227 -20.67 -1.88 -2.14
N LYS A 228 -21.61 -2.53 -2.83
CA LYS A 228 -21.32 -3.68 -3.69
C LYS A 228 -20.63 -3.22 -4.97
N VAL A 229 -19.53 -3.89 -5.33
CA VAL A 229 -18.74 -3.64 -6.54
C VAL A 229 -18.96 -4.74 -7.58
N ARG A 230 -18.93 -6.00 -7.16
CA ARG A 230 -19.25 -7.19 -7.95
C ARG A 230 -20.03 -8.18 -7.12
N ASP A 231 -20.85 -9.00 -7.77
CA ASP A 231 -21.71 -9.99 -7.13
C ASP A 231 -21.02 -11.36 -6.92
N SER A 232 -20.03 -11.69 -7.74
CA SER A 232 -19.43 -13.03 -7.80
C SER A 232 -18.00 -13.01 -8.35
N THR A 233 -17.33 -14.18 -8.32
CA THR A 233 -15.98 -14.50 -8.86
C THR A 233 -14.77 -14.11 -8.02
N TRP A 234 -14.94 -13.48 -6.87
CA TRP A 234 -13.83 -13.04 -6.01
C TRP A 234 -13.49 -13.98 -4.86
N GLN A 235 -14.22 -15.10 -4.70
CA GLN A 235 -14.07 -16.01 -3.55
C GLN A 235 -12.74 -16.75 -3.56
N GLY A 236 -12.08 -16.90 -4.72
CA GLY A 236 -10.84 -17.64 -4.86
C GLY A 236 -9.61 -16.94 -4.29
N PHE A 237 -9.70 -15.65 -3.94
CA PHE A 237 -8.54 -14.90 -3.44
C PHE A 237 -8.46 -14.91 -1.91
N GLU A 238 -7.36 -15.42 -1.36
CA GLU A 238 -7.02 -15.33 0.06
C GLU A 238 -6.25 -14.06 0.40
N SER A 239 -5.65 -13.40 -0.59
CA SER A 239 -4.93 -12.14 -0.39
C SER A 239 -5.18 -11.18 -1.54
N LEU A 240 -5.34 -9.91 -1.19
CA LEU A 240 -5.45 -8.79 -2.12
C LEU A 240 -4.30 -7.84 -1.81
N VAL A 241 -3.50 -7.49 -2.82
CA VAL A 241 -2.43 -6.49 -2.71
C VAL A 241 -2.68 -5.40 -3.73
N ILE A 242 -2.55 -4.15 -3.29
CA ILE A 242 -2.98 -3.00 -4.07
C ILE A 242 -1.88 -1.95 -4.10
N GLU A 243 -1.69 -1.35 -5.27
CA GLU A 243 -0.86 -0.17 -5.47
C GLU A 243 -1.61 0.87 -6.30
N LYS A 244 -1.31 2.15 -6.10
CA LYS A 244 -1.85 3.22 -6.94
C LYS A 244 -1.29 3.12 -8.35
N CYS A 245 -2.16 3.31 -9.34
CA CYS A 245 -1.81 3.32 -10.75
C CYS A 245 -2.47 4.51 -11.46
N GLY A 246 -1.70 5.58 -11.65
CA GLY A 246 -2.19 6.83 -12.21
C GLY A 246 -3.06 7.64 -11.24
N GLN A 247 -3.81 8.61 -11.77
CA GLN A 247 -4.55 9.57 -10.93
C GLN A 247 -5.73 8.94 -10.16
N TYR A 248 -6.47 8.04 -10.82
CA TYR A 248 -7.71 7.43 -10.31
C TYR A 248 -7.72 5.89 -10.39
N GLY A 249 -6.62 5.30 -10.85
CA GLY A 249 -6.52 3.87 -11.04
C GLY A 249 -5.81 3.20 -9.86
N THR A 250 -6.19 1.95 -9.64
CA THR A 250 -5.63 1.06 -8.65
C THR A 250 -5.23 -0.22 -9.38
N LEU A 251 -4.01 -0.66 -9.18
CA LEU A 251 -3.58 -1.98 -9.64
C LEU A 251 -3.80 -2.96 -8.49
N LEU A 252 -4.56 -4.02 -8.75
CA LEU A 252 -4.94 -5.02 -7.76
C LEU A 252 -4.39 -6.38 -8.19
N LEU A 253 -3.67 -7.02 -7.28
CA LEU A 253 -3.29 -8.41 -7.35
C LEU A 253 -4.21 -9.23 -6.44
N GLY A 254 -4.96 -10.16 -7.04
CA GLY A 254 -5.65 -11.22 -6.32
C GLY A 254 -4.78 -12.48 -6.28
N ILE A 255 -4.49 -12.98 -5.08
CA ILE A 255 -3.70 -14.21 -4.88
C ILE A 255 -4.62 -15.32 -4.41
N ASP A 256 -4.67 -16.38 -5.22
CA ASP A 256 -5.32 -17.65 -4.93
C ASP A 256 -4.24 -18.61 -4.41
N LYS A 257 -4.27 -18.88 -3.10
CA LYS A 257 -3.29 -19.71 -2.38
C LYS A 257 -3.52 -21.19 -2.64
N ASP A 258 -4.75 -21.61 -2.95
CA ASP A 258 -5.07 -23.01 -3.24
C ASP A 258 -4.39 -23.45 -4.55
N SER A 259 -4.45 -22.61 -5.58
CA SER A 259 -3.81 -22.81 -6.89
C SER A 259 -2.43 -22.16 -7.01
N ARG A 260 -1.96 -21.47 -5.96
CA ARG A 260 -0.68 -20.72 -5.91
C ARG A 260 -0.51 -19.73 -7.06
N SER A 261 -1.61 -19.13 -7.50
CA SER A 261 -1.69 -18.28 -8.70
C SER A 261 -2.06 -16.85 -8.33
N GLY A 262 -1.50 -15.89 -9.05
CA GLY A 262 -1.85 -14.48 -8.95
C GLY A 262 -2.53 -13.98 -10.21
N TYR A 263 -3.53 -13.10 -10.06
CA TYR A 263 -4.24 -12.47 -11.17
C TYR A 263 -4.24 -10.96 -10.98
N LEU A 264 -3.88 -10.24 -12.04
CA LEU A 264 -3.72 -8.79 -12.01
C LEU A 264 -4.95 -8.11 -12.61
N TYR A 265 -5.40 -7.02 -11.97
CA TYR A 265 -6.57 -6.26 -12.36
C TYR A 265 -6.27 -4.76 -12.32
N ALA A 266 -6.68 -4.04 -13.35
CA ALA A 266 -6.79 -2.58 -13.29
C ALA A 266 -8.20 -2.22 -12.77
N VAL A 267 -8.25 -1.56 -11.62
CA VAL A 267 -9.47 -1.13 -10.95
C VAL A 267 -9.55 0.39 -11.04
N GLY A 268 -10.64 0.90 -11.61
CA GLY A 268 -10.91 2.34 -11.63
C GLY A 268 -11.41 2.86 -10.29
N HIS A 269 -11.78 4.13 -10.25
CA HIS A 269 -12.43 4.72 -9.08
C HIS A 269 -13.70 3.94 -8.70
N ALA A 270 -13.79 3.51 -7.45
CA ALA A 270 -14.85 2.66 -6.96
C ALA A 270 -16.15 3.45 -6.77
N ASN A 271 -17.15 3.09 -7.57
CA ASN A 271 -18.48 3.71 -7.57
C ASN A 271 -19.56 2.62 -7.59
N GLY A 272 -19.50 1.73 -6.60
CA GLY A 272 -20.41 0.58 -6.51
C GLY A 272 -20.30 -0.32 -7.74
N THR A 273 -21.44 -0.75 -8.30
CA THR A 273 -21.49 -1.65 -9.45
C THR A 273 -20.94 -1.02 -10.74
N ALA A 274 -20.87 0.31 -10.82
CA ALA A 274 -20.29 1.04 -11.94
C ALA A 274 -18.74 1.07 -11.93
N THR A 275 -18.09 0.55 -10.88
CA THR A 275 -16.63 0.45 -10.82
C THR A 275 -16.10 -0.35 -12.01
N VAL A 276 -15.18 0.22 -12.78
CA VAL A 276 -14.50 -0.49 -13.87
C VAL A 276 -13.45 -1.41 -13.26
N ILE A 277 -13.50 -2.70 -13.63
CA ILE A 277 -12.47 -3.67 -13.28
C ILE A 277 -12.09 -4.41 -14.55
N LYS A 278 -10.84 -4.24 -14.98
CA LYS A 278 -10.28 -4.91 -16.16
C LYS A 278 -9.28 -5.96 -15.71
N GLY A 279 -9.55 -7.23 -16.00
CA GLY A 279 -8.56 -8.29 -15.85
C GLY A 279 -7.40 -8.09 -16.82
N LEU A 280 -6.18 -8.09 -16.29
CA LEU A 280 -4.94 -8.01 -17.06
C LEU A 280 -4.32 -9.39 -17.31
N GLY A 281 -4.77 -10.40 -16.56
CA GLY A 281 -4.41 -11.80 -16.78
C GLY A 281 -3.69 -12.41 -15.58
N LYS A 282 -3.33 -13.69 -15.73
CA LYS A 282 -2.53 -14.43 -14.75
C LYS A 282 -1.10 -13.89 -14.74
N VAL A 283 -0.56 -13.65 -13.55
CA VAL A 283 0.83 -13.25 -13.35
C VAL A 283 1.74 -14.47 -13.52
N PRO A 284 2.85 -14.37 -14.29
CA PRO A 284 3.77 -15.48 -14.50
C PRO A 284 4.71 -15.68 -13.29
N ALA A 285 4.12 -15.95 -12.13
CA ALA A 285 4.82 -16.24 -10.87
C ALA A 285 4.04 -17.25 -10.03
N THR A 286 4.72 -17.88 -9.07
CA THR A 286 4.10 -18.77 -8.09
C THR A 286 3.94 -18.04 -6.77
N PHE A 287 2.75 -18.12 -6.19
CA PHE A 287 2.41 -17.50 -4.93
C PHE A 287 2.16 -18.57 -3.85
N ALA A 288 3.24 -19.11 -3.29
CA ALA A 288 3.21 -20.21 -2.33
C ALA A 288 3.40 -19.78 -0.86
N ASP A 289 3.65 -18.49 -0.62
CA ASP A 289 3.99 -18.01 0.71
C ASP A 289 2.74 -17.93 1.62
N PRO A 290 2.89 -18.21 2.93
CA PRO A 290 1.76 -18.18 3.85
C PRO A 290 1.19 -16.77 4.05
N VAL A 291 2.02 -15.73 3.95
CA VAL A 291 1.62 -14.34 4.26
C VAL A 291 2.04 -13.41 3.13
N TYR A 292 1.10 -12.60 2.66
CA TYR A 292 1.31 -11.53 1.68
C TYR A 292 0.90 -10.19 2.28
N PHE A 293 1.60 -9.12 1.89
CA PHE A 293 1.35 -7.76 2.34
C PHE A 293 1.73 -6.76 1.25
N ASN A 294 1.32 -5.50 1.43
CA ASN A 294 1.80 -4.43 0.55
C ASN A 294 3.21 -3.99 0.98
N HIS A 295 4.17 -3.99 0.06
CA HIS A 295 5.50 -3.45 0.30
C HIS A 295 5.59 -2.07 -0.33
N VAL A 296 5.81 -1.05 0.51
CA VAL A 296 5.91 0.34 0.08
C VAL A 296 7.31 0.89 0.28
N LEU A 297 7.77 1.72 -0.66
CA LEU A 297 8.92 2.59 -0.42
C LEU A 297 8.45 3.76 0.44
N ARG A 298 9.19 4.04 1.54
CA ARG A 298 9.00 5.12 2.52
C ARG A 298 7.55 5.59 2.72
N LEU A 299 7.05 5.47 3.93
CA LEU A 299 5.78 6.06 4.34
C LEU A 299 5.79 7.58 4.07
N GLY A 300 5.10 8.01 3.01
CA GLY A 300 5.09 9.39 2.48
C GLY A 300 5.45 9.51 1.00
N ASP A 301 6.29 8.62 0.47
CA ASP A 301 6.64 8.56 -0.96
C ASP A 301 5.62 7.73 -1.76
N ALA A 302 5.04 6.71 -1.13
CA ALA A 302 3.89 6.01 -1.67
C ALA A 302 2.73 6.99 -1.86
N GLN A 303 2.24 7.09 -3.10
CA GLN A 303 1.14 7.99 -3.40
C GLN A 303 -0.10 7.60 -2.60
N MET A 304 -0.73 8.59 -1.96
CA MET A 304 -1.98 8.39 -1.25
C MET A 304 -3.01 7.70 -2.16
N LEU A 305 -3.54 6.59 -1.66
CA LEU A 305 -4.55 5.81 -2.35
C LEU A 305 -5.84 6.64 -2.46
N PHE A 306 -6.42 6.66 -3.66
CA PHE A 306 -7.64 7.42 -3.96
C PHE A 306 -8.57 6.62 -4.87
N GLY A 307 -9.02 5.48 -4.35
CA GLY A 307 -9.78 4.47 -5.07
C GLY A 307 -11.28 4.50 -4.84
N GLU A 308 -11.84 5.40 -4.02
CA GLU A 308 -13.30 5.60 -3.78
C GLU A 308 -13.59 7.03 -3.33
#